data_AF-A0A1P8JSL6-F1
#
_entry.id   AF-A0A1P8JSL6-F1
#
_cell.length_a   1.000
_cell.length_b   1.000
_cell.length_c   1.000
_cell.angle_alpha   90.00
_cell.angle_beta   90.00
_cell.angle_gamma   90.00
#
_symmetry.space_group_name_H-M   'P 1'
#
loop_
_entity.id
_entity.type
_entity.pdbx_description
1 polymer ?
#
loop_
_entity_poly.entity_id
_entity_poly.type
_entity_poly.pdbx_seq_one_letter_code
_entity_poly.pdbx_strand_id
1 'polypeptide(L)'
;MPAWASLDAQARRPASRRLMPGGNGGTAAPTYANGRGGTSLESDFLARGAGCRLEYRGSFRAGVITYVEGALRIDFRHAHGGRCCRFFIELPDEAAWESATRTPLVRRDDIVDFVAETVRREEAGSWRYEIEPTRIRYD
;
A
#
# COMPACT_ATOMS: atom_id res chain seq x y z
N MET A 1 -23.31 5.76 -28.71
CA MET A 1 -24.26 4.67 -28.35
C MET A 1 -24.67 3.98 -29.63
N PRO A 2 -24.39 2.68 -29.79
CA PRO A 2 -25.53 1.77 -29.99
C PRO A 2 -25.43 0.46 -29.21
N ALA A 3 -26.62 -0.09 -28.93
CA ALA A 3 -26.92 -1.35 -28.28
C ALA A 3 -27.26 -2.42 -29.32
N TRP A 4 -26.70 -3.62 -29.16
CA TRP A 4 -27.05 -4.90 -29.81
C TRP A 4 -26.19 -5.97 -29.09
N ALA A 5 -26.57 -7.20 -28.77
CA ALA A 5 -27.78 -7.98 -28.93
C ALA A 5 -27.77 -9.09 -27.84
N SER A 6 -28.97 -9.55 -27.50
CA SER A 6 -29.30 -10.72 -26.67
C SER A 6 -28.82 -12.04 -27.29
N LEU A 7 -28.68 -13.12 -26.50
CA LEU A 7 -29.67 -14.22 -26.41
C LEU A 7 -29.17 -15.40 -25.54
N ASP A 8 -30.14 -15.97 -24.82
CA ASP A 8 -30.27 -17.26 -24.13
C ASP A 8 -29.29 -18.42 -24.39
N ALA A 9 -29.04 -19.20 -23.32
CA ALA A 9 -29.47 -20.60 -23.28
C ALA A 9 -29.42 -21.17 -21.85
N GLN A 10 -30.59 -21.42 -21.28
CA GLN A 10 -30.80 -22.31 -20.14
C GLN A 10 -30.64 -23.78 -20.58
N ALA A 11 -30.02 -24.61 -19.74
CA ALA A 11 -30.22 -26.06 -19.77
C ALA A 11 -30.45 -26.59 -18.34
N ARG A 12 -31.45 -27.46 -18.22
CA ARG A 12 -32.08 -27.95 -16.99
C ARG A 12 -31.59 -29.37 -16.63
N ARG A 13 -31.25 -29.57 -15.33
CA ARG A 13 -31.64 -30.69 -14.41
C ARG A 13 -31.23 -32.18 -14.73
N PRO A 14 -31.37 -33.16 -13.80
CA PRO A 14 -31.14 -33.21 -12.34
C PRO A 14 -30.47 -34.52 -11.80
N ALA A 15 -30.08 -34.45 -10.51
CA ALA A 15 -30.09 -35.48 -9.44
C ALA A 15 -29.45 -36.88 -9.62
N SER A 16 -28.53 -37.23 -8.71
CA SER A 16 -28.72 -38.37 -7.80
C SER A 16 -27.78 -38.37 -6.60
N ARG A 17 -28.38 -38.71 -5.47
CA ARG A 17 -27.94 -38.81 -4.08
C ARG A 17 -27.09 -40.06 -3.83
N ARG A 18 -26.01 -39.96 -3.05
CA ARG A 18 -25.56 -41.04 -2.15
C ARG A 18 -24.82 -40.48 -0.93
N LEU A 19 -25.19 -41.02 0.23
CA LEU A 19 -24.75 -40.65 1.58
C LEU A 19 -23.53 -41.49 2.02
N MET A 20 -22.58 -40.80 2.68
CA MET A 20 -21.76 -41.20 3.86
C MET A 20 -20.67 -42.30 3.71
N PRO A 21 -19.76 -42.46 4.71
CA PRO A 21 -18.99 -41.47 5.48
C PRO A 21 -17.48 -41.86 5.58
N GLY A 22 -16.61 -40.95 6.03
CA GLY A 22 -15.24 -41.30 6.41
C GLY A 22 -14.38 -40.07 6.72
N GLY A 23 -14.13 -39.82 8.00
CA GLY A 23 -13.21 -38.77 8.44
C GLY A 23 -11.74 -39.16 8.26
N ASN A 24 -10.85 -38.18 8.25
CA ASN A 24 -9.86 -37.99 9.31
C ASN A 24 -9.16 -36.65 9.11
N GLY A 25 -8.76 -36.03 10.22
CA GLY A 25 -8.13 -34.72 10.27
C GLY A 25 -6.79 -34.66 9.54
N GLY A 26 -6.39 -33.42 9.23
CA GLY A 26 -5.12 -33.13 8.60
C GLY A 26 -5.05 -31.69 8.18
N THR A 27 -5.10 -30.78 9.16
CA THR A 27 -4.65 -29.39 8.98
C THR A 27 -3.17 -29.43 8.62
N ALA A 28 -2.85 -29.52 7.34
CA ALA A 28 -1.52 -29.26 6.84
C ALA A 28 -1.39 -27.74 6.65
N ALA A 29 -1.05 -27.07 7.75
CA ALA A 29 -0.42 -25.77 7.69
C ALA A 29 0.88 -25.90 6.87
N PRO A 30 1.19 -24.97 5.94
CA PRO A 30 2.50 -24.95 5.33
C PRO A 30 3.55 -24.73 6.41
N THR A 31 4.37 -25.75 6.64
CA THR A 31 5.52 -25.69 7.56
C THR A 31 6.62 -24.87 6.90
N TYR A 32 6.75 -23.60 7.28
CA TYR A 32 7.94 -22.81 7.02
C TYR A 32 8.98 -23.14 8.09
N ALA A 33 9.88 -24.05 7.77
CA ALA A 33 11.11 -24.27 8.52
C ALA A 33 12.28 -24.13 7.56
N ASN A 34 12.91 -22.95 7.56
CA ASN A 34 14.35 -22.89 7.50
C ASN A 34 14.87 -21.56 8.05
N GLY A 35 15.64 -21.67 9.14
CA GLY A 35 16.27 -20.57 9.82
C GLY A 35 17.37 -19.93 8.99
N ARG A 36 17.30 -18.60 8.90
CA ARG A 36 18.43 -17.67 8.99
C ARG A 36 17.82 -16.32 9.32
N GLY A 37 18.18 -15.77 10.48
CA GLY A 37 17.63 -14.52 11.00
C GLY A 37 17.82 -13.37 10.02
N GLY A 38 16.71 -12.80 9.57
CA GLY A 38 16.63 -11.64 8.69
C GLY A 38 15.17 -11.22 8.53
N THR A 39 14.83 -10.09 9.17
CA THR A 39 13.76 -9.14 8.80
C THR A 39 12.28 -9.60 8.81
N SER A 40 11.73 -9.80 10.01
CA SER A 40 10.27 -9.83 10.21
C SER A 40 9.56 -8.50 9.85
N LEU A 41 10.26 -7.36 9.91
CA LEU A 41 9.69 -6.06 9.52
C LEU A 41 9.53 -5.91 8.00
N GLU A 42 10.45 -6.46 7.19
CA GLU A 42 10.34 -6.40 5.73
C GLU A 42 9.22 -7.31 5.21
N SER A 43 9.00 -8.46 5.83
CA SER A 43 7.96 -9.41 5.41
C SER A 43 6.54 -8.93 5.73
N ASP A 44 6.32 -8.30 6.89
CA ASP A 44 5.04 -7.66 7.22
C ASP A 44 4.76 -6.47 6.30
N PHE A 45 5.78 -5.69 5.95
CA PHE A 45 5.66 -4.55 5.05
C PHE A 45 5.38 -4.99 3.60
N LEU A 46 6.01 -6.07 3.12
CA LEU A 46 5.75 -6.67 1.80
C LEU A 46 4.36 -7.32 1.71
N ALA A 47 3.87 -7.93 2.79
CA ALA A 47 2.52 -8.49 2.85
C ALA A 47 1.43 -7.41 2.96
N ARG A 48 1.71 -6.30 3.67
CA ARG A 48 0.81 -5.12 3.78
C ARG A 48 0.80 -4.25 2.52
N GLY A 49 1.90 -4.22 1.77
CA GLY A 49 2.07 -3.43 0.56
C GLY A 49 1.57 -4.09 -0.74
N ALA A 50 1.01 -5.29 -0.69
CA ALA A 50 0.62 -6.07 -1.88
C ALA A 50 -0.45 -5.38 -2.78
N GLY A 51 -0.99 -4.22 -2.38
CA GLY A 51 -1.81 -3.34 -3.21
C GLY A 51 -1.46 -1.85 -3.10
N CYS A 52 -0.39 -1.50 -2.37
CA CYS A 52 0.01 -0.12 -2.11
C CYS A 52 1.20 0.24 -2.99
N ARG A 53 1.12 1.38 -3.68
CA ARG A 53 2.23 1.89 -4.52
C ARG A 53 2.31 3.41 -4.44
N LEU A 54 3.47 3.94 -4.81
CA LEU A 54 3.65 5.36 -5.05
C LEU A 54 3.65 5.65 -6.55
N GLU A 55 2.98 6.73 -6.93
CA GLU A 55 3.06 7.31 -8.26
C GLU A 55 3.68 8.70 -8.15
N TYR A 56 4.67 8.98 -8.99
CA TYR A 56 5.40 10.24 -8.97
C TYR A 56 4.96 11.11 -10.14
N ARG A 57 4.60 12.37 -9.86
CA ARG A 57 4.24 13.36 -10.88
C ARG A 57 4.97 14.66 -10.62
N GLY A 58 5.69 15.17 -11.62
CA GLY A 58 6.32 16.48 -11.55
C GLY A 58 7.75 16.45 -12.07
N SER A 59 8.60 17.28 -11.48
CA SER A 59 10.03 17.36 -11.80
C SER A 59 10.87 16.80 -10.66
N PHE A 60 12.15 16.55 -10.94
CA PHE A 60 13.11 16.14 -9.91
C PHE A 60 13.16 17.11 -8.72
N ARG A 61 12.93 18.42 -8.93
CA ARG A 61 13.04 19.43 -7.87
C ARG A 61 11.76 19.68 -7.10
N ALA A 62 10.60 19.39 -7.67
CA ALA A 62 9.30 19.59 -7.04
C ALA A 62 8.21 18.84 -7.81
N GLY A 63 7.24 18.31 -7.07
CA GLY A 63 6.15 17.55 -7.63
C GLY A 63 5.19 17.02 -6.58
N VAL A 64 4.49 15.95 -6.93
CA VAL A 64 3.47 15.27 -6.14
C VAL A 64 3.77 13.78 -6.14
N ILE A 65 3.79 13.19 -4.96
CA ILE A 65 3.82 11.76 -4.72
C ILE A 65 2.40 11.34 -4.37
N THR A 66 1.79 10.49 -5.18
CA THR A 66 0.47 9.95 -4.90
C THR A 66 0.62 8.56 -4.30
N TYR A 67 0.21 8.39 -3.04
CA TYR A 67 -0.02 7.08 -2.44
C TYR A 67 -1.31 6.49 -3.00
N VAL A 68 -1.22 5.26 -3.53
CA VAL A 68 -2.36 4.54 -4.12
C VAL A 68 -2.56 3.22 -3.39
N GLU A 69 -3.74 3.04 -2.81
CA GLU A 69 -4.19 1.79 -2.18
C GLU A 69 -5.59 1.44 -2.73
N GLY A 70 -5.65 0.55 -3.71
CA GLY A 70 -6.90 0.24 -4.40
C GLY A 70 -7.52 1.48 -5.06
N ALA A 71 -8.66 1.96 -4.54
CA ALA A 71 -9.34 3.18 -4.99
C ALA A 71 -8.93 4.45 -4.20
N LEU A 72 -8.23 4.30 -3.08
CA LEU A 72 -7.73 5.40 -2.27
C LEU A 72 -6.53 6.03 -2.97
N ARG A 73 -6.55 7.35 -3.09
CA ARG A 73 -5.45 8.15 -3.65
C ARG A 73 -5.19 9.34 -2.73
N ILE A 74 -3.97 9.45 -2.23
CA ILE A 74 -3.55 10.54 -1.34
C ILE A 74 -2.35 11.22 -1.98
N ASP A 75 -2.48 12.51 -2.24
CA ASP A 75 -1.46 13.32 -2.89
C ASP A 75 -0.63 14.07 -1.85
N PHE A 76 0.68 13.83 -1.87
CA PHE A 76 1.67 14.52 -1.04
C PHE A 76 2.57 15.39 -1.91
N ARG A 77 2.73 16.67 -1.56
CA ARG A 77 3.66 17.54 -2.28
C ARG A 77 5.08 17.24 -1.82
N HIS A 78 6.02 17.23 -2.76
CA HIS A 78 7.43 17.12 -2.45
C HIS A 78 8.22 18.26 -3.07
N ALA A 79 9.31 18.63 -2.42
CA ALA A 79 10.27 19.60 -2.94
C ALA A 79 11.69 19.24 -2.51
N HIS A 80 12.64 19.53 -3.38
CA HIS A 80 14.05 19.51 -3.02
C HIS A 80 14.32 20.70 -2.10
N GLY A 81 14.75 20.39 -0.88
CA GLY A 81 15.23 21.40 0.05
C GLY A 81 16.56 21.98 -0.44
N GLY A 82 16.80 23.25 -0.08
CA GLY A 82 18.08 23.90 -0.32
C GLY A 82 19.10 23.56 0.76
N ARG A 83 19.35 24.52 1.67
CA ARG A 83 20.43 24.44 2.67
C ARG A 83 20.18 23.48 3.85
N CYS A 84 18.94 23.12 4.17
CA CYS A 84 18.59 22.47 5.44
C CYS A 84 18.13 21.00 5.33
N CYS A 85 17.86 20.54 4.12
CA CYS A 85 17.55 19.16 3.77
C CYS A 85 17.66 19.01 2.27
N ARG A 86 17.94 17.80 1.79
CA ARG A 86 18.04 17.54 0.35
C ARG A 86 16.66 17.43 -0.26
N PHE A 87 15.73 16.80 0.44
CA PHE A 87 14.40 16.52 -0.06
C PHE A 87 13.41 16.50 1.12
N PHE A 88 12.19 16.98 0.89
CA PHE A 88 11.13 16.85 1.87
C PHE A 88 9.77 16.64 1.21
N ILE A 89 8.89 15.97 1.95
CA ILE A 89 7.50 15.71 1.59
C ILE A 89 6.62 16.44 2.59
N GLU A 90 5.69 17.26 2.13
CA GLU A 90 4.72 17.94 2.98
C GLU A 90 3.60 16.97 3.36
N LEU A 91 3.31 16.89 4.65
CA LEU A 91 2.22 16.10 5.21
C LEU A 91 1.15 17.04 5.79
N PRO A 92 -0.15 16.71 5.65
CA PRO A 92 -1.18 17.33 6.47
C PRO A 92 -0.87 17.10 7.96
N ASP A 93 -1.09 18.13 8.77
CA ASP A 93 -1.12 17.97 10.22
C ASP A 93 -2.23 17.02 10.66
N GLU A 94 -2.15 16.50 11.87
CA GLU A 94 -3.12 15.51 12.39
C GLU A 94 -4.55 16.03 12.37
N ALA A 95 -4.77 17.32 12.64
CA ALA A 95 -6.10 17.92 12.64
C ALA A 95 -6.67 18.06 11.22
N ALA A 96 -5.82 18.29 10.22
CA ALA A 96 -6.21 18.35 8.81
C ALA A 96 -6.22 16.99 8.11
N TRP A 97 -5.63 15.94 8.70
CA TRP A 97 -5.38 14.65 8.04
C TRP A 97 -6.64 14.01 7.48
N GLU A 98 -7.66 13.77 8.31
CA GLU A 98 -8.87 13.07 7.86
C GLU A 98 -9.64 13.88 6.82
N SER A 99 -9.63 15.21 6.95
CA SER A 99 -10.27 16.12 5.99
C SER A 99 -9.54 16.14 4.64
N ALA A 100 -8.20 16.11 4.66
CA ALA A 100 -7.37 16.18 3.46
C ALA A 100 -7.25 14.83 2.73
N THR A 101 -7.14 13.73 3.47
CA THR A 101 -6.81 12.39 2.95
C THR A 101 -8.01 11.45 2.91
N ARG A 102 -9.12 11.82 3.55
CA ARG A 102 -10.30 10.96 3.79
C ARG A 102 -9.96 9.63 4.45
N THR A 103 -8.85 9.60 5.17
CA THR A 103 -8.32 8.41 5.82
C THR A 103 -8.30 8.63 7.33
N PRO A 104 -8.67 7.63 8.15
CA PRO A 104 -8.63 7.75 9.60
C PRO A 104 -7.23 8.09 10.12
N LEU A 105 -7.15 8.92 11.17
CA LEU A 105 -5.88 9.31 11.78
C LEU A 105 -5.06 8.10 12.27
N VAL A 106 -5.72 7.04 12.71
CA VAL A 106 -5.04 5.79 13.14
C VAL A 106 -4.19 5.14 12.03
N ARG A 107 -4.50 5.40 10.76
CA ARG A 107 -3.72 4.89 9.62
C ARG A 107 -2.65 5.87 9.15
N ARG A 108 -2.60 7.08 9.71
CA ARG A 108 -1.69 8.14 9.28
C ARG A 108 -0.25 7.67 9.37
N ASP A 109 0.15 7.18 10.53
CA ASP A 109 1.54 6.80 10.78
C ASP A 109 1.95 5.62 9.89
N ASP A 110 1.07 4.62 9.73
CA ASP A 110 1.30 3.50 8.80
C ASP A 110 1.52 3.97 7.34
N ILE A 111 0.72 4.92 6.86
CA ILE A 111 0.82 5.45 5.49
C ILE A 111 2.08 6.31 5.35
N VAL A 112 2.37 7.14 6.34
CA VAL A 112 3.55 8.02 6.35
C VAL A 112 4.83 7.19 6.38
N ASP A 113 4.90 6.15 7.21
CA ASP A 113 6.00 5.19 7.25
C ASP A 113 6.15 4.47 5.91
N PHE A 114 5.04 4.05 5.30
CA PHE A 114 5.08 3.42 3.99
C PHE A 114 5.65 4.35 2.91
N VAL A 115 5.16 5.59 2.86
CA VAL A 115 5.64 6.61 1.94
C VAL A 115 7.13 6.88 2.18
N ALA A 116 7.53 7.00 3.44
CA ALA A 116 8.91 7.30 3.83
C ALA A 116 9.90 6.23 3.34
N GLU A 117 9.64 4.97 3.67
CA GLU A 117 10.48 3.84 3.27
C GLU A 117 10.51 3.64 1.76
N THR A 118 9.36 3.79 1.10
CA THR A 118 9.27 3.59 -0.36
C THR A 118 10.05 4.67 -1.10
N VAL A 119 9.91 5.95 -0.71
CA VAL A 119 10.67 7.05 -1.30
C VAL A 119 12.16 6.93 -1.00
N ARG A 120 12.55 6.49 0.21
CA ARG A 120 13.96 6.19 0.51
C ARG A 120 14.50 5.16 -0.47
N ARG A 121 13.77 4.08 -0.72
CA ARG A 121 14.21 2.99 -1.60
C ARG A 121 14.29 3.41 -3.07
N GLU A 122 13.36 4.24 -3.54
CA GLU A 122 13.20 4.53 -4.97
C GLU A 122 13.94 5.81 -5.42
N GLU A 123 13.87 6.90 -4.65
CA GLU A 123 14.39 8.22 -5.04
C GLU A 123 15.61 8.65 -4.21
N ALA A 124 15.59 8.36 -2.91
CA ALA A 124 16.57 8.90 -1.95
C ALA A 124 17.75 7.94 -1.64
N GLY A 125 17.73 6.72 -2.18
CA GLY A 125 18.78 5.71 -2.01
C GLY A 125 19.19 5.48 -0.55
N SER A 126 20.40 5.92 -0.19
CA SER A 126 20.98 5.75 1.15
C SER A 126 20.77 6.96 2.08
N TRP A 127 19.95 7.94 1.69
CA TRP A 127 19.68 9.11 2.54
C TRP A 127 18.90 8.70 3.78
N ARG A 128 19.21 9.34 4.90
CA ARG A 128 18.45 9.15 6.14
C ARG A 128 17.20 10.00 6.06
N TYR A 129 16.13 9.57 6.70
CA TYR A 129 14.93 10.37 6.81
C TYR A 129 14.48 10.53 8.26
N GLU A 130 13.73 11.61 8.49
CA GLU A 130 13.13 11.98 9.77
C GLU A 130 11.67 12.33 9.50
N ILE A 131 10.75 11.72 10.25
CA ILE A 131 9.31 11.97 10.13
C ILE A 131 8.94 13.02 11.19
N GLU A 132 8.55 14.20 10.73
CA GLU A 132 8.03 15.29 11.53
C GLU A 132 6.48 15.33 11.45
N PRO A 133 5.79 16.03 12.36
CA PRO A 133 4.32 16.10 12.37
C PRO A 133 3.70 16.66 11.08
N THR A 134 4.44 17.44 10.30
CA THR A 134 3.92 18.10 9.08
C THR A 134 4.78 17.84 7.85
N ARG A 135 5.83 17.01 7.95
CA ARG A 135 6.68 16.68 6.81
C ARG A 135 7.57 15.46 7.05
N ILE A 136 8.05 14.86 5.97
CA ILE A 136 9.13 13.88 5.98
C ILE A 136 10.36 14.55 5.39
N ARG A 137 11.48 14.56 6.11
CA ARG A 137 12.74 15.20 5.70
C ARG A 137 13.79 14.15 5.37
N TYR A 138 14.55 14.35 4.29
CA TYR A 138 15.63 13.46 3.87
C TYR A 138 16.96 14.21 3.78
N ASP A 139 18.04 13.58 4.26
CA ASP A 139 19.41 14.12 4.32
C ASP A 139 20.48 13.11 3.84
#